data_AF-A0A936MGG6-F1
#
_entry.id   AF-A0A936MGG6-F1
#
_cell.length_a   1.000
_cell.length_b   1.000
_cell.length_c   1.000
_cell.angle_alpha   90.00
_cell.angle_beta   90.00
_cell.angle_gamma   90.00
#
_symmetry.space_group_name_H-M   'P 1'
#
loop_
_entity.id
_entity.type
_entity.pdbx_description
1 polymer ?
#
loop_
_entity_poly.entity_id
_entity_poly.type
_entity_poly.pdbx_seq_one_letter_code
_entity_poly.pdbx_strand_id
1 'polypeptide(L)'
;MAKAPIPEARTAHIPVGPRLEAVLELAYRARRPVLLEGPTGIGKSEIVRKLADRLGIAHVVLDLSLLEPPDLVGLPVIENGRTKYALPDVLPQSGAGILMLEELNRAERYIQQPALQLLSARRLHGYELPPGYACFAAINPESEGYHVTPLDKALRARFLSLPVRADRTSWLGWAQMNGVHPGIIAVAQAHERVLDDVPPRTWTYVSHILSALLPREIENVGLLRDALSGYLPPSWVEIVVSSRATWSSSLPFDVRELLSEYDRRADLEHTVRGYASSGQTDRLDEITTRLCRLLEGPEAGVLLAEGRITLGAFEALLGDLPGDQREKLVESFGRNPTTVSIVEIRPEELCERYIGSSAQRKIKQLAVEPLKQHRIAFVVTALCSHLERHPKLADVKRSNPVRASLGGLLVDLPERWALDLVGTCKRLGITPIRPS
;
A
#
# COMPACT_ATOMS: atom_id res chain seq x y z
N MET A 1 -57.08 18.75 -10.32
CA MET A 1 -55.67 18.59 -10.75
C MET A 1 -55.18 17.21 -10.31
N ALA A 2 -54.95 16.30 -11.26
CA ALA A 2 -54.37 14.99 -10.95
C ALA A 2 -52.90 15.18 -10.53
N LYS A 3 -52.52 14.72 -9.35
CA LYS A 3 -51.10 14.63 -8.96
C LYS A 3 -50.42 13.72 -9.97
N ALA A 4 -49.45 14.26 -10.71
CA ALA A 4 -48.56 13.43 -11.52
C ALA A 4 -47.97 12.33 -10.62
N PRO A 5 -48.02 11.05 -11.02
CA PRO A 5 -47.42 9.99 -10.24
C PRO A 5 -45.93 10.30 -10.10
N ILE A 6 -45.44 10.30 -8.85
CA ILE A 6 -44.01 10.37 -8.57
C ILE A 6 -43.39 9.17 -9.30
N PRO A 7 -42.43 9.35 -10.21
CA PRO A 7 -41.77 8.22 -10.85
C PRO A 7 -41.25 7.29 -9.77
N GLU A 8 -41.60 6.00 -9.82
CA GLU A 8 -40.99 5.01 -8.94
C GLU A 8 -39.47 5.09 -9.11
N ALA A 9 -38.81 5.63 -8.10
CA ALA A 9 -37.38 5.80 -8.11
C ALA A 9 -36.76 4.40 -8.04
N ARG A 10 -36.33 3.87 -9.19
CA ARG A 10 -35.30 2.84 -9.19
C ARG A 10 -34.15 3.39 -8.36
N THR A 11 -33.88 2.81 -7.20
CA THR A 11 -32.66 3.06 -6.43
C THR A 11 -31.49 2.53 -7.25
N ALA A 12 -31.07 3.31 -8.25
CA ALA A 12 -29.94 3.00 -9.08
C ALA A 12 -28.69 3.04 -8.19
N HIS A 13 -28.03 1.89 -8.05
CA HIS A 13 -26.75 1.79 -7.35
C HIS A 13 -25.80 2.85 -7.92
N ILE A 14 -25.25 3.67 -7.03
CA ILE A 14 -24.35 4.77 -7.39
C ILE A 14 -23.00 4.14 -7.76
N PRO A 15 -22.47 4.39 -8.98
CA PRO A 15 -21.14 3.94 -9.34
C PRO A 15 -20.10 4.57 -8.42
N VAL A 16 -19.18 3.75 -7.88
CA VAL A 16 -18.01 4.21 -7.12
C VAL A 16 -17.14 5.05 -8.07
N GLY A 17 -17.11 6.35 -7.85
CA GLY A 17 -16.44 7.32 -8.71
C GLY A 17 -16.79 8.76 -8.36
N PRO A 18 -16.52 9.74 -9.24
CA PRO A 18 -16.63 11.17 -8.94
C PRO A 18 -18.02 11.60 -8.41
N ARG A 19 -19.09 10.97 -8.91
CA ARG A 19 -20.46 11.24 -8.44
C ARG A 19 -20.66 10.85 -6.98
N LEU A 20 -20.21 9.65 -6.59
CA LEU A 20 -20.29 9.20 -5.20
C LEU A 20 -19.43 10.08 -4.30
N GLU A 21 -18.23 10.44 -4.75
CA GLU A 21 -17.32 11.33 -4.02
C GLU A 21 -17.98 12.69 -3.69
N ALA A 22 -18.68 13.29 -4.66
CA ALA A 22 -19.42 14.55 -4.46
C ALA A 22 -20.59 14.40 -3.45
N VAL A 23 -21.30 13.27 -3.48
CA VAL A 23 -22.38 12.98 -2.52
C VAL A 23 -21.82 12.80 -1.11
N LEU A 24 -20.70 12.10 -0.97
CA LEU A 24 -20.01 11.92 0.31
C LEU A 24 -19.49 13.24 0.88
N GLU A 25 -18.94 14.12 0.05
CA GLU A 25 -18.52 15.47 0.46
C GLU A 25 -19.71 16.31 0.95
N LEU A 26 -20.84 16.24 0.24
CA LEU A 26 -22.07 16.90 0.69
C LEU A 26 -22.54 16.36 2.04
N ALA A 27 -22.54 15.04 2.22
CA ALA A 27 -22.93 14.39 3.48
C ALA A 27 -22.00 14.79 4.63
N TYR A 28 -20.69 14.85 4.38
CA TYR A 28 -19.69 15.34 5.33
C TYR A 28 -19.98 16.79 5.77
N ARG A 29 -20.17 17.71 4.80
CA ARG A 29 -20.50 19.12 5.09
C ARG A 29 -21.82 19.27 5.86
N ALA A 30 -22.81 18.44 5.54
CA ALA A 30 -24.09 18.39 6.23
C ALA A 30 -24.04 17.62 7.56
N ARG A 31 -22.88 17.06 7.94
CA ARG A 31 -22.67 16.21 9.12
C ARG A 31 -23.68 15.07 9.22
N ARG A 32 -24.08 14.51 8.08
CA ARG A 32 -25.02 13.38 8.02
C ARG A 32 -24.25 12.06 8.07
N PRO A 33 -24.70 11.08 8.89
CA PRO A 33 -24.10 9.77 8.84
C PRO A 33 -24.45 9.07 7.53
N VAL A 34 -23.48 8.39 6.93
CA VAL A 34 -23.63 7.69 5.64
C VAL A 34 -23.57 6.19 5.86
N LEU A 35 -24.40 5.46 5.12
CA LEU A 35 -24.34 4.00 5.04
C LEU A 35 -24.11 3.59 3.58
N LEU A 36 -22.90 3.14 3.27
CA LEU A 36 -22.52 2.61 1.96
C LEU A 36 -22.89 1.12 1.89
N GLU A 37 -23.81 0.75 1.01
CA GLU A 37 -24.26 -0.62 0.83
C GLU A 37 -23.79 -1.17 -0.52
N GLY A 38 -22.96 -2.20 -0.51
CA GLY A 38 -22.49 -2.85 -1.73
C GLY A 38 -21.48 -3.96 -1.45
N PRO A 39 -21.18 -4.84 -2.41
CA PRO A 39 -20.27 -5.97 -2.20
C PRO A 39 -18.89 -5.57 -1.70
N THR A 40 -18.16 -6.50 -1.09
CA THR A 40 -16.76 -6.27 -0.71
C THR A 40 -15.87 -6.11 -1.95
N GLY A 41 -14.77 -5.36 -1.81
CA GLY A 41 -13.79 -5.21 -2.88
C GLY A 41 -14.18 -4.30 -4.07
N ILE A 42 -15.27 -3.51 -3.95
CA ILE A 42 -15.70 -2.56 -4.99
C ILE A 42 -15.11 -1.14 -4.85
N GLY A 43 -14.30 -0.87 -3.82
CA GLY A 43 -13.65 0.44 -3.62
C GLY A 43 -14.34 1.41 -2.64
N LYS A 44 -15.22 0.92 -1.75
CA LYS A 44 -15.99 1.77 -0.80
C LYS A 44 -15.08 2.54 0.17
N SER A 45 -14.08 1.85 0.73
CA SER A 45 -13.16 2.42 1.71
C SER A 45 -12.15 3.34 1.02
N GLU A 46 -11.69 2.95 -0.17
CA GLU A 46 -10.76 3.72 -0.97
C GLU A 46 -11.34 5.07 -1.40
N ILE A 47 -12.62 5.14 -1.79
CA ILE A 47 -13.23 6.42 -2.16
C ILE A 47 -13.42 7.37 -0.97
N VAL A 48 -13.73 6.83 0.21
CA VAL A 48 -13.83 7.64 1.45
C VAL A 48 -12.46 8.17 1.87
N ARG A 49 -11.42 7.33 1.81
CA ARG A 49 -10.03 7.74 2.04
C ARG A 49 -9.60 8.85 1.07
N LYS A 50 -9.84 8.66 -0.23
CA LYS A 50 -9.52 9.64 -1.27
C LYS A 50 -10.20 10.99 -1.02
N LEU A 51 -11.47 10.96 -0.60
CA LEU A 51 -12.19 12.18 -0.21
C LEU A 51 -11.51 12.88 0.97
N ALA A 52 -11.16 12.14 2.02
CA ALA A 52 -10.49 12.69 3.19
C ALA A 52 -9.13 13.32 2.84
N ASP A 53 -8.32 12.62 2.03
CA ASP A 53 -7.02 13.09 1.54
C ASP A 53 -7.18 14.41 0.75
N ARG A 54 -8.17 14.48 -0.16
CA ARG A 54 -8.45 15.70 -0.95
C ARG A 54 -8.90 16.87 -0.08
N LEU A 55 -9.65 16.60 0.99
CA LEU A 55 -10.11 17.63 1.91
C LEU A 55 -9.05 18.01 2.95
N GLY A 56 -7.93 17.29 3.03
CA GLY A 56 -6.91 17.50 4.05
C GLY A 56 -7.40 17.21 5.47
N ILE A 57 -8.31 16.24 5.63
CA ILE A 57 -8.90 15.86 6.92
C ILE A 57 -8.52 14.42 7.28
N ALA A 58 -8.67 14.06 8.56
CA ALA A 58 -8.32 12.71 9.02
C ALA A 58 -9.28 11.64 8.46
N HIS A 59 -8.76 10.44 8.24
CA HIS A 59 -9.55 9.25 7.93
C HIS A 59 -9.22 8.17 8.97
N VAL A 60 -10.20 7.85 9.81
CA VAL A 60 -10.07 6.83 10.86
C VAL A 60 -10.96 5.66 10.49
N VAL A 61 -10.41 4.45 10.44
CA VAL A 61 -11.14 3.23 10.05
C VAL A 61 -11.21 2.27 11.23
N LEU A 62 -12.41 1.78 11.51
CA LEU A 62 -12.67 0.72 12.48
C LEU A 62 -13.36 -0.44 11.76
N ASP A 63 -12.70 -1.59 11.67
CA ASP A 63 -13.32 -2.82 11.22
C ASP A 63 -14.06 -3.48 12.38
N LEU A 64 -15.38 -3.31 12.40
CA LEU A 64 -16.22 -3.77 13.50
C LEU A 64 -16.28 -5.29 13.62
N SER A 65 -15.89 -6.04 12.58
CA SER A 65 -15.83 -7.50 12.63
C SER A 65 -14.63 -8.04 13.41
N LEU A 66 -13.65 -7.17 13.70
CA LEU A 66 -12.44 -7.50 14.43
C LEU A 66 -12.43 -6.96 15.87
N LEU A 67 -13.42 -6.15 16.26
CA LEU A 67 -13.44 -5.48 17.55
C LEU A 67 -14.14 -6.30 18.64
N GLU A 68 -13.61 -6.19 19.85
CA GLU A 68 -14.32 -6.51 21.09
C GLU A 68 -14.93 -5.24 21.71
N PRO A 69 -15.88 -5.35 22.67
CA PRO A 69 -16.53 -4.17 23.25
C PRO A 69 -15.55 -3.14 23.81
N PRO A 70 -14.46 -3.52 24.52
CA PRO A 70 -13.47 -2.55 25.01
C PRO A 70 -12.80 -1.72 23.92
N ASP A 71 -12.64 -2.24 22.71
CA ASP A 71 -11.94 -1.57 21.62
C ASP A 71 -12.75 -0.41 21.02
N LEU A 72 -14.07 -0.42 21.22
CA LEU A 72 -14.97 0.65 20.79
C LEU A 72 -15.50 1.48 21.97
N VAL A 73 -15.90 0.79 23.05
CA VAL A 73 -16.59 1.36 24.21
C VAL A 73 -15.61 1.90 25.25
N GLY A 74 -14.41 1.33 25.30
CA GLY A 74 -13.42 1.60 26.34
C GLY A 74 -13.53 0.65 27.53
N LEU A 75 -12.47 0.63 28.33
CA LEU A 75 -12.42 -0.18 29.55
C LEU A 75 -13.04 0.56 30.74
N PRO A 76 -13.87 -0.09 31.56
CA PRO A 76 -14.42 0.54 32.76
C PRO A 76 -13.30 0.81 33.78
N VAL A 77 -13.21 2.06 34.24
CA VAL A 77 -12.30 2.52 35.29
C VAL A 77 -13.11 3.19 36.40
N ILE A 78 -12.63 3.11 37.65
CA ILE A 78 -13.29 3.75 38.78
C ILE A 78 -12.61 5.10 39.04
N GLU A 79 -13.36 6.19 38.88
CA GLU A 79 -12.92 7.53 39.24
C GLU A 79 -13.92 8.18 40.20
N ASN A 80 -13.43 8.66 41.35
CA ASN A 80 -14.25 9.30 42.39
C ASN A 80 -15.48 8.45 42.80
N GLY A 81 -15.30 7.13 42.93
CA GLY A 81 -16.37 6.19 43.30
C GLY A 81 -17.44 5.98 42.23
N ARG A 82 -17.21 6.44 40.99
CA ARG A 82 -18.12 6.24 39.85
C ARG A 82 -17.40 5.53 38.70
N THR A 83 -18.13 4.69 37.96
CA THR A 83 -17.61 4.08 36.73
C THR A 83 -17.49 5.13 35.63
N LYS A 84 -16.29 5.25 35.06
CA LYS A 84 -16.02 5.93 33.80
C LYS A 84 -15.46 4.92 32.81
N TYR A 85 -15.38 5.32 31.54
CA TYR A 85 -14.80 4.49 30.49
C TYR A 85 -13.51 5.15 29.99
N ALA A 86 -12.40 4.42 30.02
CA ALA A 86 -11.14 4.84 29.43
C ALA A 86 -11.26 4.70 27.91
N LEU A 87 -11.17 5.82 27.20
CA LEU A 87 -11.41 5.88 25.76
C LEU A 87 -10.29 5.18 24.98
N PRO A 88 -10.63 4.37 23.96
CA PRO A 88 -9.64 3.84 23.02
C PRO A 88 -8.94 4.97 22.26
N ASP A 89 -7.61 4.89 22.14
CA ASP A 89 -6.78 5.90 21.45
C ASP A 89 -7.14 6.08 19.97
N VAL A 90 -7.79 5.08 19.37
CA VAL A 90 -8.26 5.11 17.98
C VAL A 90 -9.40 6.11 17.77
N LEU A 91 -10.16 6.45 18.83
CA LEU A 91 -11.26 7.41 18.72
C LEU A 91 -10.73 8.86 18.74
N PRO A 92 -11.16 9.71 17.79
CA PRO A 92 -10.65 11.06 17.67
C PRO A 92 -11.11 11.97 18.81
N GLN A 93 -10.20 12.79 19.34
CA GLN A 93 -10.51 13.72 20.43
C GLN A 93 -10.73 15.17 19.98
N SER A 94 -10.20 15.54 18.81
CA SER A 94 -10.34 16.90 18.25
C SER A 94 -10.12 16.89 16.73
N GLY A 95 -10.27 18.05 16.09
CA GLY A 95 -10.00 18.22 14.65
C GLY A 95 -11.18 17.87 13.74
N ALA A 96 -10.86 17.54 12.50
CA ALA A 96 -11.82 17.22 11.45
C ALA A 96 -11.44 15.93 10.73
N GLY A 97 -12.45 15.14 10.34
CA GLY A 97 -12.22 13.85 9.71
C GLY A 97 -13.45 13.03 9.42
N ILE A 98 -13.24 11.83 8.90
CA ILE A 98 -14.27 10.83 8.69
C ILE A 98 -13.92 9.62 9.55
N LEU A 99 -14.83 9.25 10.45
CA LEU A 99 -14.80 7.98 11.17
C LEU A 99 -15.58 6.96 10.33
N MET A 100 -14.88 5.99 9.76
CA MET A 100 -15.40 4.94 8.91
C MET A 100 -15.56 3.65 9.73
N LEU A 101 -16.79 3.13 9.80
CA LEU A 101 -17.09 1.85 10.43
C LEU A 101 -17.32 0.77 9.36
N GLU A 102 -16.39 -0.15 9.22
CA GLU A 102 -16.47 -1.23 8.24
C GLU A 102 -17.18 -2.45 8.81
N GLU A 103 -17.79 -3.22 7.91
CA GLU A 103 -18.42 -4.51 8.23
C GLU A 103 -19.50 -4.44 9.32
N LEU A 104 -20.25 -3.32 9.38
CA LEU A 104 -21.24 -3.03 10.44
C LEU A 104 -22.33 -4.10 10.57
N ASN A 105 -22.74 -4.72 9.46
CA ASN A 105 -23.73 -5.80 9.48
C ASN A 105 -23.12 -7.19 9.55
N ARG A 106 -21.79 -7.34 9.66
CA ARG A 106 -21.13 -8.62 9.98
C ARG A 106 -20.62 -8.66 11.42
N ALA A 107 -20.48 -7.51 12.06
CA ALA A 107 -20.10 -7.41 13.46
C ALA A 107 -21.14 -8.09 14.36
N GLU A 108 -20.66 -8.63 15.49
CA GLU A 108 -21.51 -9.18 16.52
C GLU A 108 -22.48 -8.13 17.07
N ARG A 109 -23.70 -8.57 17.47
CA ARG A 109 -24.77 -7.64 17.90
C ARG A 109 -24.33 -6.69 19.02
N TYR A 110 -23.47 -7.16 19.92
CA TYR A 110 -22.99 -6.37 21.04
C TYR A 110 -21.99 -5.27 20.64
N ILE A 111 -21.34 -5.37 19.47
CA ILE A 111 -20.54 -4.28 18.85
C ILE A 111 -21.42 -3.41 17.97
N GLN A 112 -22.37 -4.02 17.27
CA GLN A 112 -23.25 -3.31 16.36
C GLN A 112 -24.08 -2.22 17.05
N GLN A 113 -24.60 -2.50 18.25
CA GLN A 113 -25.39 -1.53 19.03
C GLN A 113 -24.60 -0.26 19.42
N PRO A 114 -23.43 -0.34 20.08
CA PRO A 114 -22.63 0.84 20.38
C PRO A 114 -22.16 1.56 19.11
N ALA A 115 -21.83 0.85 18.03
CA ALA A 115 -21.50 1.46 16.75
C ALA A 115 -22.68 2.28 16.18
N LEU A 116 -23.89 1.73 16.17
CA LEU A 116 -25.11 2.45 15.74
C LEU A 116 -25.41 3.67 16.62
N GLN A 117 -25.15 3.58 17.92
CA GLN A 117 -25.28 4.72 18.82
C GLN A 117 -24.25 5.81 18.49
N LEU A 118 -22.99 5.45 18.27
CA LEU A 118 -21.95 6.39 17.87
C LEU A 118 -22.25 7.04 16.51
N LEU A 119 -22.73 6.27 15.53
CA LEU A 119 -23.10 6.77 14.21
C LEU A 119 -24.26 7.77 14.28
N SER A 120 -25.28 7.51 15.10
CA SER A 120 -26.52 8.29 15.13
C SER A 120 -26.51 9.44 16.14
N ALA A 121 -26.08 9.15 17.37
CA ALA A 121 -26.07 10.11 18.47
C ALA A 121 -24.72 10.83 18.61
N ARG A 122 -23.69 10.41 17.86
CA ARG A 122 -22.32 10.95 17.95
C ARG A 122 -21.71 10.84 19.34
N ARG A 123 -22.20 9.90 20.15
CA ARG A 123 -21.82 9.76 21.56
C ARG A 123 -21.77 8.29 21.95
N LEU A 124 -20.87 7.99 22.87
CA LEU A 124 -20.74 6.67 23.46
C LEU A 124 -20.37 6.83 24.93
N HIS A 125 -21.30 6.55 25.84
CA HIS A 125 -21.16 6.89 27.26
C HIS A 125 -20.74 8.36 27.47
N GLY A 126 -19.53 8.60 27.98
CA GLY A 126 -18.97 9.94 28.20
C GLY A 126 -18.27 10.55 26.98
N TYR A 127 -18.05 9.77 25.92
CA TYR A 127 -17.43 10.24 24.68
C TYR A 127 -18.43 10.99 23.80
N GLU A 128 -17.94 12.04 23.15
CA GLU A 128 -18.65 12.75 22.09
C GLU A 128 -17.71 12.95 20.90
N LEU A 129 -18.17 12.56 19.71
CA LEU A 129 -17.40 12.65 18.48
C LEU A 129 -17.17 14.13 18.11
N PRO A 130 -15.92 14.57 17.87
CA PRO A 130 -15.62 15.97 17.65
C PRO A 130 -16.46 16.61 16.54
N PRO A 131 -16.90 17.88 16.66
CA PRO A 131 -17.81 18.50 15.70
C PRO A 131 -17.32 18.53 14.25
N GLY A 132 -16.00 18.48 14.03
CA GLY A 132 -15.39 18.41 12.71
C GLY A 132 -15.41 17.02 12.07
N TYR A 133 -15.88 15.99 12.78
CA TYR A 133 -15.95 14.63 12.27
C TYR A 133 -17.33 14.27 11.71
N ALA A 134 -17.37 13.47 10.65
CA ALA A 134 -18.56 12.76 10.19
C ALA A 134 -18.40 11.24 10.32
N CYS A 135 -19.51 10.54 10.50
CA CYS A 135 -19.57 9.10 10.72
C CYS A 135 -20.07 8.38 9.48
N PHE A 136 -19.23 7.61 8.81
CA PHE A 136 -19.63 6.78 7.66
C PHE A 136 -19.56 5.30 8.06
N ALA A 137 -20.38 4.47 7.43
CA ALA A 137 -20.36 3.03 7.63
C ALA A 137 -20.45 2.30 6.29
N ALA A 138 -19.88 1.11 6.21
CA ALA A 138 -20.05 0.18 5.09
C ALA A 138 -20.74 -1.10 5.56
N ILE A 139 -21.66 -1.59 4.72
CA ILE A 139 -22.32 -2.88 4.89
C ILE A 139 -22.26 -3.68 3.59
N ASN A 140 -22.27 -5.00 3.72
CA ASN A 140 -22.46 -5.90 2.59
C ASN A 140 -23.95 -6.13 2.33
N PRO A 141 -24.37 -6.33 1.07
CA PRO A 141 -25.76 -6.56 0.73
C PRO A 141 -26.27 -7.88 1.31
N GLU A 142 -27.59 -7.95 1.51
CA GLU A 142 -28.31 -9.17 1.89
C GLU A 142 -28.48 -10.06 0.64
N SER A 143 -27.39 -10.68 0.17
CA SER A 143 -27.39 -11.60 -0.97
C SER A 143 -26.82 -12.96 -0.57
N GLU A 144 -27.11 -14.00 -1.37
CA GLU A 144 -26.53 -15.33 -1.19
C GLU A 144 -24.99 -15.23 -1.16
N GLY A 145 -24.37 -15.79 -0.11
CA GLY A 145 -22.92 -15.80 0.10
C GLY A 145 -22.39 -14.88 1.21
N TYR A 146 -23.18 -13.91 1.71
CA TYR A 146 -22.77 -13.07 2.84
C TYR A 146 -23.51 -13.46 4.12
N HIS A 147 -22.77 -13.77 5.18
CA HIS A 147 -23.32 -13.92 6.53
C HIS A 147 -23.43 -12.54 7.17
N VAL A 148 -24.62 -11.95 7.11
CA VAL A 148 -24.90 -10.60 7.64
C VAL A 148 -26.10 -10.62 8.59
N THR A 149 -26.10 -9.70 9.55
CA THR A 149 -27.25 -9.34 10.38
C THR A 149 -27.93 -8.09 9.78
N PRO A 150 -29.11 -8.24 9.15
CA PRO A 150 -29.83 -7.13 8.53
C PRO A 150 -30.05 -5.97 9.49
N LEU A 151 -29.82 -4.74 8.99
CA LEU A 151 -30.25 -3.53 9.70
C LEU A 151 -31.73 -3.29 9.41
N ASP A 152 -32.54 -3.20 10.46
CA ASP A 152 -33.97 -2.90 10.31
C ASP A 152 -34.22 -1.50 9.71
N LYS A 153 -35.46 -1.26 9.28
CA LYS A 153 -35.86 0.00 8.65
C LYS A 153 -35.65 1.22 9.53
N ALA A 154 -35.81 1.10 10.86
CA ALA A 154 -35.63 2.20 11.79
C ALA A 154 -34.15 2.55 11.99
N LEU A 155 -33.28 1.54 12.02
CA LEU A 155 -31.82 1.72 12.02
C LEU A 155 -31.37 2.38 10.72
N ARG A 156 -31.75 1.84 9.56
CA ARG A 156 -31.41 2.41 8.25
C ARG A 156 -31.90 3.86 8.07
N ALA A 157 -33.07 4.22 8.62
CA ALA A 157 -33.62 5.58 8.52
C ALA A 157 -32.76 6.67 9.21
N ARG A 158 -31.80 6.29 10.07
CA ARG A 158 -30.86 7.23 10.70
C ARG A 158 -29.75 7.67 9.75
N PHE A 159 -29.58 7.00 8.60
CA PHE A 159 -28.49 7.20 7.66
C PHE A 159 -28.94 7.85 6.35
N LEU A 160 -27.99 8.50 5.69
CA LEU A 160 -28.02 8.63 4.24
C LEU A 160 -27.57 7.28 3.65
N SER A 161 -28.55 6.42 3.30
CA SER A 161 -28.29 5.12 2.70
C SER A 161 -27.96 5.25 1.22
N LEU A 162 -26.76 4.83 0.84
CA LEU A 162 -26.24 4.91 -0.52
C LEU A 162 -25.93 3.49 -1.03
N PRO A 163 -26.83 2.87 -1.81
CA PRO A 163 -26.48 1.65 -2.52
C PRO A 163 -25.44 1.98 -3.58
N VAL A 164 -24.34 1.23 -3.61
CA VAL A 164 -23.17 1.49 -4.47
C VAL A 164 -22.77 0.25 -5.26
N ARG A 165 -22.16 0.47 -6.42
CA ARG A 165 -21.63 -0.58 -7.29
C ARG A 165 -20.26 -0.20 -7.84
N ALA A 166 -19.50 -1.18 -8.29
CA ALA A 166 -18.29 -0.92 -9.04
C ALA A 166 -18.60 -0.10 -10.31
N ASP A 167 -17.66 0.76 -10.69
CA ASP A 167 -17.74 1.53 -11.93
C ASP A 167 -16.58 1.16 -12.84
N ARG A 168 -16.91 0.56 -13.98
CA ARG A 168 -15.92 0.08 -14.93
C ARG A 168 -15.05 1.20 -15.51
N THR A 169 -15.65 2.34 -15.85
CA THR A 169 -14.89 3.47 -16.41
C THR A 169 -13.93 4.06 -15.39
N SER A 170 -14.39 4.31 -14.17
CA SER A 170 -13.55 4.81 -13.08
C SER A 170 -12.46 3.80 -12.71
N TRP A 171 -12.80 2.50 -12.69
CA TRP A 171 -11.83 1.45 -12.40
C TRP A 171 -10.78 1.30 -13.50
N LEU A 172 -11.15 1.39 -14.79
CA LEU A 172 -10.20 1.35 -15.90
C LEU A 172 -9.23 2.53 -15.84
N GLY A 173 -9.71 3.75 -15.56
CA GLY A 173 -8.84 4.91 -15.36
C GLY A 173 -7.89 4.73 -14.19
N TRP A 174 -8.37 4.19 -13.07
CA TRP A 174 -7.51 3.83 -11.94
C TRP A 174 -6.50 2.74 -12.31
N ALA A 175 -6.93 1.67 -12.97
CA ALA A 175 -6.12 0.50 -13.31
C ALA A 175 -4.93 0.87 -14.21
N GLN A 176 -5.16 1.75 -15.19
CA GLN A 176 -4.13 2.30 -16.07
C GLN A 176 -3.05 3.06 -15.29
N MET A 177 -3.42 3.77 -14.22
CA MET A 177 -2.48 4.55 -13.42
C MET A 177 -1.80 3.75 -12.30
N ASN A 178 -2.29 2.56 -11.98
CA ASN A 178 -1.85 1.78 -10.80
C ASN A 178 -1.19 0.45 -11.17
N GLY A 179 -0.66 0.33 -12.39
CA GLY A 179 0.13 -0.82 -12.80
C GLY A 179 -0.63 -2.15 -12.82
N VAL A 180 -1.94 -2.10 -13.13
CA VAL A 180 -2.72 -3.32 -13.40
C VAL A 180 -2.25 -3.93 -14.72
N HIS A 181 -2.08 -5.24 -14.73
CA HIS A 181 -1.53 -5.99 -15.86
C HIS A 181 -2.32 -5.68 -17.15
N PRO A 182 -1.65 -5.34 -18.28
CA PRO A 182 -2.33 -4.92 -19.51
C PRO A 182 -3.33 -5.92 -20.05
N GLY A 183 -3.08 -7.22 -19.89
CA GLY A 183 -4.04 -8.27 -20.25
C GLY A 183 -5.37 -8.15 -19.48
N ILE A 184 -5.33 -7.75 -18.21
CA ILE A 184 -6.53 -7.55 -17.40
C ILE A 184 -7.24 -6.26 -17.79
N ILE A 185 -6.49 -5.19 -18.09
CA ILE A 185 -7.06 -3.95 -18.64
C ILE A 185 -7.78 -4.24 -19.96
N ALA A 186 -7.17 -5.00 -20.86
CA ALA A 186 -7.75 -5.38 -22.15
C ALA A 186 -9.03 -6.20 -21.98
N VAL A 187 -9.02 -7.21 -21.10
CA VAL A 187 -10.21 -8.00 -20.76
C VAL A 187 -11.31 -7.09 -20.22
N ALA A 188 -10.99 -6.21 -19.28
CA ALA A 188 -11.98 -5.29 -18.74
C ALA A 188 -12.48 -4.27 -19.78
N GLN A 189 -11.67 -3.86 -20.74
CA GLN A 189 -12.07 -3.02 -21.88
C GLN A 189 -12.96 -3.75 -22.89
N ALA A 190 -12.78 -5.06 -23.05
CA ALA A 190 -13.58 -5.87 -23.96
C ALA A 190 -14.94 -6.28 -23.36
N HIS A 191 -15.06 -6.36 -22.04
CA HIS A 191 -16.25 -6.91 -21.39
C HIS A 191 -16.92 -5.94 -20.40
N GLU A 192 -18.15 -5.52 -20.70
CA GLU A 192 -18.86 -4.50 -19.91
C GLU A 192 -19.22 -4.96 -18.49
N ARG A 193 -19.56 -6.24 -18.32
CA ARG A 193 -20.02 -6.83 -17.05
C ARG A 193 -18.89 -7.39 -16.17
N VAL A 194 -17.64 -7.16 -16.57
CA VAL A 194 -16.44 -7.71 -15.90
C VAL A 194 -16.39 -7.43 -14.39
N LEU A 195 -16.87 -6.26 -13.97
CA LEU A 195 -16.88 -5.86 -12.54
C LEU A 195 -18.19 -6.19 -11.81
N ASP A 196 -19.23 -6.57 -12.55
CA ASP A 196 -20.48 -7.05 -11.96
C ASP A 196 -20.33 -8.52 -11.55
N ASP A 197 -19.63 -9.30 -12.36
CA ASP A 197 -19.42 -10.73 -12.13
C ASP A 197 -18.26 -11.00 -11.16
N VAL A 198 -17.21 -10.17 -11.20
CA VAL A 198 -16.00 -10.33 -10.39
C VAL A 198 -15.59 -8.98 -9.80
N PRO A 199 -15.44 -8.85 -8.47
CA PRO A 199 -15.09 -7.58 -7.85
C PRO A 199 -13.76 -6.99 -8.35
N PRO A 200 -13.64 -5.66 -8.45
CA PRO A 200 -12.40 -4.96 -8.80
C PRO A 200 -11.15 -5.47 -8.09
N ARG A 201 -11.25 -5.74 -6.78
CA ARG A 201 -10.15 -6.27 -5.96
C ARG A 201 -9.65 -7.63 -6.47
N THR A 202 -10.55 -8.53 -6.88
CA THR A 202 -10.15 -9.84 -7.41
C THR A 202 -9.33 -9.69 -8.69
N TRP A 203 -9.69 -8.75 -9.57
CA TRP A 203 -8.91 -8.45 -10.78
C TRP A 203 -7.51 -7.92 -10.46
N THR A 204 -7.31 -7.20 -9.35
CA THR A 204 -5.97 -6.79 -8.89
C THR A 204 -5.13 -7.99 -8.45
N TYR A 205 -5.73 -8.99 -7.79
CA TYR A 205 -5.01 -10.22 -7.42
C TYR A 205 -4.59 -11.02 -8.66
N VAL A 206 -5.49 -11.16 -9.63
CA VAL A 206 -5.20 -11.79 -10.92
C VAL A 206 -4.07 -11.05 -11.63
N SER A 207 -4.10 -9.72 -11.63
CA SER A 207 -3.03 -8.89 -12.19
C SER A 207 -1.66 -9.17 -11.54
N HIS A 208 -1.61 -9.38 -10.22
CA HIS A 208 -0.36 -9.75 -9.54
C HIS A 208 0.15 -11.12 -9.99
N ILE A 209 -0.74 -12.11 -10.12
CA ILE A 209 -0.38 -13.44 -10.65
C ILE A 209 0.21 -13.30 -12.05
N LEU A 210 -0.48 -12.61 -12.97
CA LEU A 210 0.01 -12.46 -14.34
C LEU A 210 1.35 -11.71 -14.41
N SER A 211 1.53 -10.71 -13.55
CA SER A 211 2.79 -9.96 -13.46
C SER A 211 3.96 -10.80 -12.92
N ALA A 212 3.67 -11.85 -12.15
CA ALA A 212 4.68 -12.73 -11.56
C ALA A 212 5.12 -13.86 -12.49
N LEU A 213 4.38 -14.12 -13.58
CA LEU A 213 4.67 -15.20 -14.52
C LEU A 213 6.02 -15.02 -15.22
N LEU A 214 6.77 -16.11 -15.30
CA LEU A 214 7.95 -16.22 -16.14
C LEU A 214 7.54 -16.42 -17.62
N PRO A 215 8.34 -15.99 -18.61
CA PRO A 215 7.96 -16.14 -20.03
C PRO A 215 7.59 -17.57 -20.43
N ARG A 216 8.34 -18.57 -19.93
CA ARG A 216 8.05 -20.00 -20.18
C ARG A 216 6.74 -20.49 -19.56
N GLU A 217 6.28 -19.84 -18.48
CA GLU A 217 5.05 -20.20 -17.76
C GLU A 217 3.81 -19.65 -18.46
N ILE A 218 3.95 -18.57 -19.24
CA ILE A 218 2.85 -17.97 -20.00
C ILE A 218 2.36 -18.92 -21.09
N GLU A 219 3.25 -19.74 -21.66
CA GLU A 219 2.86 -20.78 -22.62
C GLU A 219 2.25 -22.02 -21.96
N ASN A 220 2.41 -22.19 -20.64
CA ASN A 220 1.83 -23.30 -19.90
C ASN A 220 0.36 -23.03 -19.54
N VAL A 221 -0.53 -23.29 -20.49
CA VAL A 221 -1.98 -23.12 -20.33
C VAL A 221 -2.55 -23.87 -19.11
N GLY A 222 -2.01 -25.03 -18.76
CA GLY A 222 -2.44 -25.79 -17.58
C GLY A 222 -2.16 -25.03 -16.29
N LEU A 223 -0.91 -24.57 -16.13
CA LEU A 223 -0.51 -23.75 -14.98
C LEU A 223 -1.35 -22.47 -14.87
N LEU A 224 -1.59 -21.78 -15.99
CA LEU A 224 -2.41 -20.57 -15.99
C LEU A 224 -3.84 -20.85 -15.54
N ARG A 225 -4.47 -21.91 -16.04
CA ARG A 225 -5.82 -22.29 -15.62
C ARG A 225 -5.86 -22.58 -14.13
N ASP A 226 -4.93 -23.37 -13.62
CA ASP A 226 -4.88 -23.74 -12.21
C ASP A 226 -4.66 -22.51 -11.31
N ALA A 227 -3.73 -21.62 -11.69
CA ALA A 227 -3.44 -20.40 -10.93
C ALA A 227 -4.62 -19.41 -10.91
N LEU A 228 -5.32 -19.27 -12.03
CA LEU A 228 -6.40 -18.30 -12.18
C LEU A 228 -7.74 -18.79 -11.62
N SER A 229 -7.98 -20.11 -11.64
CA SER A 229 -9.24 -20.72 -11.15
C SER A 229 -9.46 -20.54 -9.65
N GLY A 230 -8.41 -20.27 -8.88
CA GLY A 230 -8.53 -19.91 -7.46
C GLY A 230 -9.18 -18.54 -7.21
N TYR A 231 -9.19 -17.66 -8.22
CA TYR A 231 -9.73 -16.29 -8.12
C TYR A 231 -10.92 -16.03 -9.03
N LEU A 232 -10.96 -16.67 -10.20
CA LEU A 232 -11.90 -16.35 -11.26
C LEU A 232 -12.87 -17.51 -11.54
N PRO A 233 -14.13 -17.20 -11.87
CA PRO A 233 -15.04 -18.19 -12.46
C PRO A 233 -14.46 -18.79 -13.75
N PRO A 234 -14.78 -20.05 -14.11
CA PRO A 234 -14.20 -20.73 -15.27
C PRO A 234 -14.32 -19.96 -16.59
N SER A 235 -15.43 -19.26 -16.81
CA SER A 235 -15.63 -18.43 -18.01
C SER A 235 -14.58 -17.30 -18.12
N TRP A 236 -14.28 -16.64 -17.00
CA TRP A 236 -13.28 -15.57 -16.93
C TRP A 236 -11.86 -16.10 -17.03
N VAL A 237 -11.59 -17.29 -16.48
CA VAL A 237 -10.29 -17.97 -16.67
C VAL A 237 -10.00 -18.18 -18.15
N GLU A 238 -10.95 -18.74 -18.91
CA GLU A 238 -10.74 -18.99 -20.34
C GLU A 238 -10.57 -17.69 -21.16
N ILE A 239 -11.32 -16.63 -20.83
CA ILE A 239 -11.15 -15.31 -21.47
C ILE A 239 -9.75 -14.76 -21.21
N VAL A 240 -9.28 -14.81 -19.96
CA VAL A 240 -7.96 -14.34 -19.60
C VAL A 240 -6.90 -15.16 -20.34
N VAL A 241 -6.92 -16.49 -20.22
CA VAL A 241 -5.94 -17.40 -20.86
C VAL A 241 -5.93 -17.30 -22.39
N SER A 242 -7.08 -17.11 -23.03
CA SER A 242 -7.15 -16.92 -24.49
C SER A 242 -6.55 -15.59 -24.94
N SER A 243 -6.58 -14.56 -24.08
CA SER A 243 -5.94 -13.27 -24.34
C SER A 243 -4.42 -13.27 -24.12
N ARG A 244 -3.79 -14.41 -23.77
CA ARG A 244 -2.36 -14.44 -23.38
C ARG A 244 -1.39 -13.90 -24.42
N ALA A 245 -1.70 -14.05 -25.71
CA ALA A 245 -0.87 -13.50 -26.78
C ALA A 245 -0.83 -11.95 -26.79
N THR A 246 -1.81 -11.30 -26.15
CA THR A 246 -1.91 -9.84 -26.01
C THR A 246 -1.34 -9.34 -24.69
N TRP A 247 -1.00 -10.26 -23.78
CA TRP A 247 -0.30 -9.90 -22.55
C TRP A 247 1.04 -9.32 -22.97
N SER A 248 1.38 -8.17 -22.42
CA SER A 248 2.65 -7.50 -22.68
C SER A 248 3.83 -8.26 -22.04
N SER A 249 3.89 -9.59 -22.15
CA SER A 249 5.09 -10.36 -21.89
C SER A 249 5.91 -10.44 -23.17
N SER A 250 6.41 -9.31 -23.60
CA SER A 250 7.24 -9.24 -24.80
C SER A 250 8.70 -8.90 -24.48
N LEU A 251 9.05 -9.10 -23.21
CA LEU A 251 10.43 -9.37 -22.83
C LEU A 251 10.73 -10.84 -23.17
N PRO A 252 11.74 -11.12 -24.00
CA PRO A 252 12.07 -12.47 -24.46
C PRO A 252 12.81 -13.29 -23.39
N PHE A 253 12.89 -12.80 -22.14
CA PHE A 253 13.70 -13.37 -21.07
C PHE A 253 13.03 -13.21 -19.70
N ASP A 254 13.46 -14.03 -18.74
CA ASP A 254 13.08 -13.90 -17.34
C ASP A 254 13.82 -12.71 -16.71
N VAL A 255 13.08 -11.73 -16.18
CA VAL A 255 13.67 -10.54 -15.53
C VAL A 255 14.57 -10.91 -14.35
N ARG A 256 14.36 -12.05 -13.68
CA ARG A 256 15.21 -12.52 -12.59
C ARG A 256 16.64 -12.80 -13.06
N GLU A 257 16.81 -13.24 -14.30
CA GLU A 257 18.13 -13.48 -14.90
C GLU A 257 18.95 -12.19 -15.00
N LEU A 258 18.29 -11.02 -15.10
CA LEU A 258 18.96 -9.73 -15.08
C LEU A 258 19.65 -9.43 -13.74
N LEU A 259 19.22 -10.07 -12.65
CA LEU A 259 19.82 -9.86 -11.33
C LEU A 259 20.96 -10.84 -11.03
N SER A 260 21.01 -11.99 -11.71
CA SER A 260 22.01 -13.03 -11.45
C SER A 260 23.13 -13.07 -12.50
N GLU A 261 22.80 -12.84 -13.77
CA GLU A 261 23.66 -13.16 -14.91
C GLU A 261 23.85 -12.00 -15.89
N TYR A 262 23.30 -10.81 -15.65
CA TYR A 262 23.33 -9.70 -16.63
C TYR A 262 24.74 -9.28 -17.04
N ASP A 263 25.69 -9.29 -16.11
CA ASP A 263 27.10 -9.02 -16.34
C ASP A 263 27.85 -10.15 -17.10
N ARG A 264 27.21 -11.32 -17.27
CA ARG A 264 27.78 -12.52 -17.91
C ARG A 264 27.06 -12.94 -19.19
N ARG A 265 25.85 -12.43 -19.42
CA ARG A 265 24.97 -12.73 -20.57
C ARG A 265 24.92 -11.55 -21.52
N ALA A 266 25.81 -11.55 -22.51
CA ALA A 266 25.88 -10.49 -23.54
C ALA A 266 24.58 -10.32 -24.34
N ASP A 267 23.77 -11.37 -24.46
CA ASP A 267 22.46 -11.33 -25.12
C ASP A 267 21.42 -10.54 -24.30
N LEU A 268 21.42 -10.65 -22.96
CA LEU A 268 20.56 -9.85 -22.09
C LEU A 268 20.97 -8.37 -22.14
N GLU A 269 22.26 -8.10 -22.02
CA GLU A 269 22.84 -6.76 -22.10
C GLU A 269 22.51 -6.09 -23.44
N HIS A 270 22.70 -6.80 -24.54
CA HIS A 270 22.37 -6.31 -25.88
C HIS A 270 20.87 -6.00 -26.02
N THR A 271 20.01 -6.85 -25.46
CA THR A 271 18.56 -6.67 -25.54
C THR A 271 18.10 -5.44 -24.75
N VAL A 272 18.56 -5.29 -23.50
CA VAL A 272 18.18 -4.15 -22.64
C VAL A 272 18.75 -2.83 -23.19
N ARG A 273 20.01 -2.82 -23.64
CA ARG A 273 20.57 -1.67 -24.38
C ARG A 273 19.80 -1.37 -25.66
N GLY A 274 19.35 -2.42 -26.35
CA GLY A 274 18.48 -2.30 -27.52
C GLY A 274 17.21 -1.53 -27.21
N TYR A 275 16.55 -1.84 -26.09
CA TYR A 275 15.36 -1.10 -25.64
C TYR A 275 15.66 0.35 -25.28
N ALA A 276 16.75 0.60 -24.55
CA ALA A 276 17.17 1.96 -24.18
C ALA A 276 17.51 2.82 -25.41
N SER A 277 18.29 2.28 -26.34
CA SER A 277 18.73 3.00 -27.54
C SER A 277 17.60 3.23 -28.56
N SER A 278 16.62 2.33 -28.62
CA SER A 278 15.45 2.47 -29.51
C SER A 278 14.26 3.18 -28.88
N GLY A 279 14.35 3.65 -27.63
CA GLY A 279 13.28 4.39 -26.97
C GLY A 279 12.06 3.54 -26.59
N GLN A 280 12.22 2.22 -26.44
CA GLN A 280 11.16 1.29 -26.02
C GLN A 280 10.91 1.41 -24.51
N THR A 281 10.32 2.52 -24.10
CA THR A 281 10.10 2.88 -22.69
C THR A 281 9.16 1.93 -21.96
N ASP A 282 8.15 1.40 -22.65
CA ASP A 282 7.23 0.37 -22.15
C ASP A 282 7.97 -0.90 -21.70
N ARG A 283 9.00 -1.32 -22.44
CA ARG A 283 9.86 -2.47 -22.07
C ARG A 283 10.64 -2.22 -20.80
N LEU A 284 11.23 -1.04 -20.70
CA LEU A 284 12.10 -0.65 -19.60
C LEU A 284 11.29 -0.38 -18.33
N ASP A 285 10.07 0.14 -18.45
CA ASP A 285 9.13 0.24 -17.35
C ASP A 285 8.69 -1.15 -16.85
N GLU A 286 8.47 -2.11 -17.75
CA GLU A 286 8.06 -3.48 -17.40
C GLU A 286 9.18 -4.24 -16.67
N ILE A 287 10.35 -4.43 -17.30
CA ILE A 287 11.61 -3.99 -16.70
C ILE A 287 11.68 -3.81 -15.19
N THR A 288 11.77 -2.53 -14.88
CA THR A 288 11.90 -1.96 -13.56
C THR A 288 10.76 -2.36 -12.64
N THR A 289 9.51 -2.35 -13.11
CA THR A 289 8.35 -2.72 -12.27
C THR A 289 8.46 -4.17 -11.80
N ARG A 290 8.84 -5.07 -12.72
CA ARG A 290 9.33 -6.44 -12.53
C ARG A 290 10.23 -6.59 -11.31
N LEU A 291 11.35 -5.90 -11.43
CA LEU A 291 12.48 -6.01 -10.53
C LEU A 291 12.23 -5.29 -9.21
N CYS A 292 11.61 -4.11 -9.18
CA CYS A 292 11.26 -3.38 -7.96
C CYS A 292 10.46 -4.26 -7.00
N ARG A 293 9.39 -4.92 -7.50
CA ARG A 293 8.56 -5.82 -6.68
C ARG A 293 9.37 -6.98 -6.09
N LEU A 294 10.28 -7.55 -6.88
CA LEU A 294 11.16 -8.63 -6.44
C LEU A 294 12.17 -8.16 -5.40
N LEU A 295 12.74 -6.97 -5.61
CA LEU A 295 13.79 -6.38 -4.77
C LEU A 295 13.26 -5.76 -3.49
N GLU A 296 11.97 -5.44 -3.39
CA GLU A 296 11.30 -4.98 -2.17
C GLU A 296 10.88 -6.15 -1.26
N GLY A 297 10.63 -7.33 -1.84
CA GLY A 297 10.16 -8.51 -1.11
C GLY A 297 11.21 -9.16 -0.20
N PRO A 298 10.79 -9.89 0.85
CA PRO A 298 11.71 -10.64 1.72
C PRO A 298 12.50 -11.72 0.96
N GLU A 299 12.00 -12.17 -0.18
CA GLU A 299 12.65 -13.15 -1.06
C GLU A 299 13.98 -12.64 -1.60
N ALA A 300 14.16 -11.32 -1.75
CA ALA A 300 15.41 -10.73 -2.23
C ALA A 300 16.62 -11.18 -1.37
N GLY A 301 16.44 -11.24 -0.04
CA GLY A 301 17.48 -11.69 0.88
C GLY A 301 17.86 -13.16 0.71
N VAL A 302 16.87 -14.01 0.45
CA VAL A 302 17.09 -15.44 0.16
C VAL A 302 17.85 -15.59 -1.15
N LEU A 303 17.41 -14.88 -2.20
CA LEU A 303 18.05 -14.92 -3.50
C LEU A 303 19.50 -14.38 -3.47
N LEU A 304 19.77 -13.35 -2.66
CA LEU A 304 21.13 -12.88 -2.40
C LEU A 304 21.99 -13.96 -1.73
N ALA A 305 21.47 -14.63 -0.69
CA ALA A 305 22.20 -15.69 0.01
C ALA A 305 22.50 -16.90 -0.89
N GLU A 306 21.61 -17.21 -1.83
CA GLU A 306 21.78 -18.26 -2.85
C GLU A 306 22.65 -17.83 -4.04
N GLY A 307 23.12 -16.57 -4.10
CA GLY A 307 23.87 -16.05 -5.24
C GLY A 307 23.04 -15.85 -6.50
N ARG A 308 21.71 -15.87 -6.38
CA ARG A 308 20.73 -15.62 -7.45
C ARG A 308 20.42 -14.14 -7.65
N ILE A 309 20.99 -13.27 -6.83
CA ILE A 309 21.15 -11.84 -7.07
C ILE A 309 22.62 -11.52 -6.83
N THR A 310 23.27 -10.84 -7.77
CA THR A 310 24.66 -10.39 -7.60
C THR A 310 24.74 -8.88 -7.78
N LEU A 311 25.61 -8.23 -6.98
CA LEU A 311 25.82 -6.79 -7.11
C LEU A 311 26.45 -6.41 -8.46
N GLY A 312 27.27 -7.30 -9.04
CA GLY A 312 27.85 -7.11 -10.37
C GLY A 312 26.78 -7.02 -11.46
N ALA A 313 25.88 -8.02 -11.53
CA ALA A 313 24.77 -8.02 -12.48
C ALA A 313 23.84 -6.82 -12.27
N PHE A 314 23.51 -6.51 -11.01
CA PHE A 314 22.67 -5.36 -10.67
C PHE A 314 23.31 -4.03 -11.09
N GLU A 315 24.58 -3.81 -10.77
CA GLU A 315 25.33 -2.59 -11.14
C GLU A 315 25.48 -2.43 -12.65
N ALA A 316 25.75 -3.53 -13.36
CA ALA A 316 25.81 -3.54 -14.82
C ALA A 316 24.45 -3.16 -15.43
N LEU A 317 23.36 -3.72 -14.90
CA LEU A 317 22.00 -3.37 -15.34
C LEU A 317 21.68 -1.90 -15.10
N LEU A 318 22.01 -1.37 -13.91
CA LEU A 318 21.85 0.06 -13.63
C LEU A 318 22.61 0.94 -14.64
N GLY A 319 23.79 0.48 -15.10
CA GLY A 319 24.59 1.16 -16.11
C GLY A 319 23.83 1.39 -17.42
N ASP A 320 23.03 0.43 -17.84
CA ASP A 320 22.33 0.43 -19.13
C ASP A 320 20.90 0.97 -19.07
N LEU A 321 20.33 1.13 -17.87
CA LEU A 321 18.99 1.68 -17.69
C LEU A 321 18.96 3.22 -17.73
N PRO A 322 17.86 3.83 -18.23
CA PRO A 322 17.59 5.25 -18.09
C PRO A 322 17.59 5.72 -16.63
N GLY A 323 17.84 7.02 -16.41
CA GLY A 323 18.04 7.58 -15.07
C GLY A 323 16.84 7.38 -14.12
N ASP A 324 15.62 7.58 -14.59
CA ASP A 324 14.39 7.38 -13.82
C ASP A 324 14.16 5.91 -13.43
N GLN A 325 14.45 4.98 -14.34
CA GLN A 325 14.35 3.54 -14.10
C GLN A 325 15.43 3.05 -13.12
N ARG A 326 16.66 3.53 -13.29
CA ARG A 326 17.78 3.29 -12.38
C ARG A 326 17.44 3.74 -10.96
N GLU A 327 16.89 4.95 -10.81
CA GLU A 327 16.53 5.51 -9.50
C GLU A 327 15.50 4.65 -8.77
N LYS A 328 14.43 4.21 -9.46
CA LYS A 328 13.43 3.31 -8.90
C LYS A 328 14.04 2.01 -8.36
N LEU A 329 14.92 1.36 -9.13
CA LEU A 329 15.57 0.11 -8.70
C LEU A 329 16.50 0.31 -7.51
N VAL A 330 17.30 1.39 -7.53
CA VAL A 330 18.19 1.76 -6.44
C VAL A 330 17.38 1.99 -5.15
N GLU A 331 16.21 2.60 -5.24
CA GLU A 331 15.32 2.86 -4.12
C GLU A 331 14.68 1.58 -3.57
N SER A 332 14.03 0.80 -4.43
CA SER A 332 13.37 -0.46 -4.09
C SER A 332 14.31 -1.44 -3.42
N PHE A 333 15.51 -1.62 -3.99
CA PHE A 333 16.48 -2.55 -3.41
C PHE A 333 17.13 -1.97 -2.15
N GLY A 334 17.51 -0.69 -2.20
CA GLY A 334 18.22 0.00 -1.14
C GLY A 334 17.49 0.02 0.21
N ARG A 335 16.16 0.09 0.17
CA ARG A 335 15.29 0.10 1.36
C ARG A 335 14.90 -1.29 1.86
N ASN A 336 15.33 -2.36 1.19
CA ASN A 336 14.98 -3.70 1.63
C ASN A 336 15.80 -4.10 2.87
N PRO A 337 15.16 -4.40 4.01
CA PRO A 337 15.85 -4.75 5.26
C PRO A 337 16.60 -6.09 5.22
N THR A 338 16.36 -6.93 4.21
CA THR A 338 17.09 -8.20 4.05
C THR A 338 18.49 -8.02 3.46
N THR A 339 18.81 -6.83 2.96
CA THR A 339 20.12 -6.51 2.37
C THR A 339 21.23 -6.29 3.40
N VAL A 340 20.93 -6.34 4.71
CA VAL A 340 21.91 -6.15 5.78
C VAL A 340 23.08 -7.13 5.69
N SER A 341 22.86 -8.35 5.19
CA SER A 341 23.88 -9.40 5.05
C SER A 341 24.97 -9.08 4.02
N ILE A 342 24.69 -8.19 3.06
CA ILE A 342 25.61 -7.81 1.98
C ILE A 342 26.24 -6.43 2.21
N VAL A 343 25.98 -5.80 3.36
CA VAL A 343 26.52 -4.49 3.68
C VAL A 343 28.01 -4.57 3.98
N GLU A 344 28.80 -3.82 3.21
CA GLU A 344 30.25 -3.82 3.35
C GLU A 344 30.78 -2.98 4.52
N ILE A 345 29.96 -2.05 5.05
CA ILE A 345 30.33 -1.16 6.15
C ILE A 345 29.43 -1.47 7.35
N ARG A 346 30.03 -1.99 8.42
CA ARG A 346 29.28 -2.42 9.60
C ARG A 346 28.64 -1.21 10.31
N PRO A 347 27.38 -1.32 10.77
CA PRO A 347 26.72 -0.25 11.52
C PRO A 347 27.51 0.25 12.74
N GLU A 348 28.23 -0.63 13.42
CA GLU A 348 29.04 -0.30 14.60
C GLU A 348 30.17 0.69 14.25
N GLU A 349 30.80 0.52 13.08
CA GLU A 349 31.86 1.41 12.60
C GLU A 349 31.32 2.84 12.33
N LEU A 350 30.06 2.94 11.91
CA LEU A 350 29.38 4.21 11.65
C LEU A 350 28.92 4.90 12.93
N CYS A 351 28.60 4.13 13.96
CA CYS A 351 28.19 4.66 15.25
C CYS A 351 29.37 5.10 16.09
N GLU A 352 30.45 4.33 16.18
CA GLU A 352 31.47 4.57 17.22
C GLU A 352 32.59 5.52 16.79
N ARG A 353 33.04 5.45 15.53
CA ARG A 353 34.23 6.17 15.04
C ARG A 353 34.11 6.55 13.57
N TYR A 354 33.03 7.21 13.16
CA TYR A 354 32.86 7.55 11.74
C TYR A 354 33.89 8.56 11.24
N ILE A 355 34.06 9.68 11.94
CA ILE A 355 34.91 10.79 11.50
C ILE A 355 36.38 10.34 11.45
N GLY A 356 37.03 10.50 10.30
CA GLY A 356 38.42 10.10 10.04
C GLY A 356 38.64 8.62 9.74
N SER A 357 37.58 7.80 9.71
CA SER A 357 37.69 6.36 9.47
C SER A 357 37.87 5.97 8.01
N SER A 358 38.15 4.68 7.78
CA SER A 358 38.00 4.04 6.47
C SER A 358 36.54 4.07 6.00
N ALA A 359 35.57 3.92 6.91
CA ALA A 359 34.15 3.96 6.59
C ALA A 359 33.73 5.32 6.02
N GLN A 360 34.20 6.43 6.58
CA GLN A 360 33.93 7.78 6.04
C GLN A 360 34.48 7.94 4.62
N ARG A 361 35.73 7.52 4.38
CA ARG A 361 36.34 7.57 3.04
C ARG A 361 35.53 6.76 2.02
N LYS A 362 35.06 5.58 2.43
CA LYS A 362 34.25 4.70 1.58
C LYS A 362 32.86 5.28 1.30
N ILE A 363 32.18 5.86 2.29
CA ILE A 363 30.89 6.55 2.08
C ILE A 363 31.03 7.72 1.13
N LYS A 364 32.06 8.56 1.31
CA LYS A 364 32.33 9.69 0.40
C LYS A 364 32.57 9.23 -1.04
N GLN A 365 33.31 8.13 -1.21
CA GLN A 365 33.54 7.54 -2.52
C GLN A 365 32.23 7.01 -3.13
N LEU A 366 31.44 6.25 -2.37
CA LEU A 366 30.16 5.71 -2.86
C LEU A 366 29.15 6.82 -3.18
N ALA A 367 29.22 7.97 -2.51
CA ALA A 367 28.29 9.08 -2.69
C ALA A 367 28.43 9.73 -4.06
N VAL A 368 29.66 9.74 -4.59
CA VAL A 368 29.98 10.33 -5.90
C VAL A 368 29.89 9.33 -7.06
N GLU A 369 29.69 8.04 -6.80
CA GLU A 369 29.55 7.00 -7.84
C GLU A 369 28.06 6.68 -8.10
N PRO A 370 27.42 7.20 -9.18
CA PRO A 370 25.97 7.11 -9.36
C PRO A 370 25.43 5.66 -9.38
N LEU A 371 26.17 4.74 -10.01
CA LEU A 371 25.78 3.33 -10.11
C LEU A 371 25.89 2.57 -8.78
N LYS A 372 26.63 3.11 -7.80
CA LYS A 372 26.86 2.48 -6.50
C LYS A 372 26.10 3.15 -5.35
N GLN A 373 25.24 4.12 -5.64
CA GLN A 373 24.45 4.80 -4.60
C GLN A 373 23.48 3.86 -3.86
N HIS A 374 23.08 2.73 -4.45
CA HIS A 374 22.30 1.68 -3.76
C HIS A 374 23.06 1.07 -2.56
N ARG A 375 24.39 1.06 -2.59
CA ARG A 375 25.20 0.56 -1.46
C ARG A 375 25.12 1.49 -0.24
N ILE A 376 24.99 2.80 -0.47
CA ILE A 376 24.72 3.76 0.60
C ILE A 376 23.37 3.47 1.23
N ALA A 377 22.37 3.18 0.39
CA ALA A 377 21.04 2.81 0.86
C ALA A 377 21.10 1.59 1.78
N PHE A 378 21.80 0.51 1.38
CA PHE A 378 21.96 -0.67 2.24
C PHE A 378 22.62 -0.33 3.57
N VAL A 379 23.66 0.50 3.55
CA VAL A 379 24.34 0.97 4.77
C VAL A 379 23.38 1.70 5.70
N VAL A 380 22.59 2.62 5.16
CA VAL A 380 21.61 3.40 5.94
C VAL A 380 20.50 2.50 6.47
N THR A 381 19.96 1.61 5.65
CA THR A 381 18.94 0.63 6.05
C THR A 381 19.45 -0.28 7.16
N ALA A 382 20.68 -0.77 7.06
CA ALA A 382 21.31 -1.58 8.10
C ALA A 382 21.57 -0.80 9.38
N LEU A 383 22.03 0.44 9.27
CA LEU A 383 22.25 1.32 10.43
C LEU A 383 20.94 1.61 11.16
N CYS A 384 19.87 1.94 10.44
CA CYS A 384 18.55 2.17 11.02
C CYS A 384 18.06 0.92 11.78
N SER A 385 18.14 -0.26 11.15
CA SER A 385 17.76 -1.53 11.75
C SER A 385 18.61 -1.87 13.00
N HIS A 386 19.91 -1.60 12.95
CA HIS A 386 20.82 -1.79 14.09
C HIS A 386 20.44 -0.87 15.26
N LEU A 387 20.19 0.42 15.00
CA LEU A 387 19.79 1.38 16.04
C LEU A 387 18.46 1.01 16.70
N GLU A 388 17.48 0.57 15.90
CA GLU A 388 16.17 0.16 16.40
C GLU A 388 16.23 -1.08 17.30
N ARG A 389 17.18 -1.97 17.05
CA ARG A 389 17.38 -3.23 17.81
C ARG A 389 18.46 -3.11 18.88
N HIS A 390 19.01 -1.92 19.10
CA HIS A 390 20.17 -1.76 19.97
C HIS A 390 19.81 -2.02 21.45
N PRO A 391 20.43 -3.01 22.13
CA PRO A 391 20.01 -3.46 23.47
C PRO A 391 20.21 -2.40 24.55
N LYS A 392 21.16 -1.48 24.35
CA LYS A 392 21.45 -0.35 25.26
C LYS A 392 21.17 1.00 24.61
N LEU A 393 19.98 1.17 24.04
CA LEU A 393 19.61 2.40 23.34
C LEU A 393 19.76 3.66 24.20
N ALA A 394 19.53 3.57 25.52
CA ALA A 394 19.71 4.70 26.44
C ALA A 394 21.17 5.24 26.45
N ASP A 395 22.15 4.35 26.32
CA ASP A 395 23.57 4.70 26.27
C ASP A 395 23.91 5.39 24.94
N VAL A 396 23.36 4.87 23.84
CA VAL A 396 23.50 5.45 22.50
C VAL A 396 22.96 6.89 22.45
N LYS A 397 21.80 7.16 23.05
CA LYS A 397 21.20 8.50 23.11
C LYS A 397 22.07 9.52 23.85
N ARG A 398 22.83 9.09 24.85
CA ARG A 398 23.67 9.95 25.70
C ARG A 398 25.12 10.03 25.21
N SER A 399 25.54 9.12 24.34
CA SER A 399 26.91 9.03 23.84
C SER A 399 27.21 10.16 22.85
N ASN A 400 27.99 11.15 23.30
CA ASN A 400 28.50 12.22 22.43
C ASN A 400 29.31 11.69 21.23
N PRO A 401 30.20 10.67 21.38
CA PRO A 401 30.89 10.06 20.24
C PRO A 401 29.94 9.51 19.18
N VAL A 402 28.86 8.84 19.60
CA VAL A 402 27.89 8.28 18.65
C VAL A 402 27.10 9.36 17.95
N ARG A 403 26.63 10.35 18.70
CA ARG A 403 25.90 11.49 18.14
C ARG A 403 26.76 12.30 17.17
N ALA A 404 28.05 12.48 17.46
CA ALA A 404 29.00 13.14 16.57
C ALA A 404 29.27 12.32 15.30
N SER A 405 29.42 11.00 15.41
CA SER A 405 29.60 10.11 14.26
C SER A 405 28.37 10.11 13.34
N LEU A 406 27.16 10.01 13.90
CA LEU A 406 25.91 10.12 13.15
C LEU A 406 25.76 11.49 12.48
N GLY A 407 26.13 12.57 13.16
CA GLY A 407 26.07 13.91 12.58
C GLY A 407 27.09 14.13 11.47
N GLY A 408 28.29 13.55 11.58
CA GLY A 408 29.28 13.52 10.50
C GLY A 408 28.79 12.70 9.30
N LEU A 409 28.18 11.54 9.55
CA LEU A 409 27.61 10.70 8.49
C LEU A 409 26.50 11.44 7.73
N LEU A 410 25.61 12.16 8.42
CA LEU A 410 24.54 12.93 7.77
C LEU A 410 25.04 14.01 6.81
N VAL A 411 26.24 14.55 7.02
CA VAL A 411 26.86 15.53 6.10
C VAL A 411 27.37 14.86 4.83
N ASP A 412 27.86 13.63 4.95
CA ASP A 412 28.48 12.88 3.84
C ASP A 412 27.46 12.03 3.05
N LEU A 413 26.22 11.92 3.53
CA LEU A 413 25.14 11.19 2.87
C LEU A 413 24.40 12.06 1.84
N PRO A 414 23.98 11.48 0.70
CA PRO A 414 22.99 12.11 -0.17
C PRO A 414 21.70 12.41 0.60
N GLU A 415 21.08 13.57 0.33
CA GLU A 415 19.92 14.11 1.06
C GLU A 415 18.82 13.05 1.28
N ARG A 416 18.46 12.32 0.22
CA ARG A 416 17.42 11.29 0.28
C ARG A 416 17.65 10.21 1.33
N TRP A 417 18.91 9.76 1.51
CA TRP A 417 19.26 8.72 2.48
C TRP A 417 19.51 9.30 3.86
N ALA A 418 19.96 10.56 3.93
CA ALA A 418 20.07 11.28 5.18
C ALA A 418 18.70 11.44 5.86
N LEU A 419 17.63 11.69 5.08
CA LEU A 419 16.26 11.80 5.60
C LEU A 419 15.78 10.52 6.29
N ASP A 420 16.06 9.34 5.72
CA ASP A 420 15.69 8.05 6.31
C ASP A 420 16.38 7.86 7.68
N LEU A 421 17.67 8.17 7.77
CA LEU A 421 18.42 8.11 9.03
C LEU A 421 17.92 9.14 10.06
N VAL A 422 17.61 10.37 9.62
CA VAL A 422 17.03 11.42 10.48
C VAL A 422 15.69 10.98 11.05
N GLY A 423 14.82 10.38 10.21
CA GLY A 423 13.53 9.84 10.62
C GLY A 423 13.69 8.81 11.75
N THR A 424 14.60 7.85 11.57
CA THR A 424 14.92 6.84 12.59
C THR A 424 15.48 7.46 13.87
N CYS A 425 16.44 8.38 13.76
CA CYS A 425 17.00 9.08 14.92
C CYS A 425 15.93 9.83 15.71
N LYS A 426 14.99 10.51 15.03
CA LYS A 426 13.88 11.22 15.65
C LYS A 426 12.96 10.26 16.40
N ARG A 427 12.57 9.13 15.80
CA ARG A 427 11.75 8.09 16.48
C ARG A 427 12.44 7.56 17.72
N LEU A 428 13.75 7.34 17.65
CA LEU A 428 14.54 6.82 18.76
C LEU A 428 14.95 7.90 19.77
N GLY A 429 14.69 9.18 19.53
CA GLY A 429 15.13 10.28 20.40
C GLY A 429 16.65 10.46 20.45
N ILE A 430 17.36 10.13 19.37
CA ILE A 430 18.78 10.39 19.18
C ILE A 430 18.92 11.75 18.49
N THR A 431 19.78 12.62 19.02
CA THR A 431 20.03 13.95 18.42
C THR A 431 21.46 14.01 17.87
N PRO A 432 21.67 13.79 16.56
CA PRO A 432 22.99 13.90 15.94
C PRO A 432 23.63 15.28 16.16
N ILE A 433 24.95 15.32 16.38
CA ILE A 433 25.73 16.55 16.58
C ILE A 433 26.42 16.87 15.27
N ARG A 434 26.10 18.00 14.64
CA ARG A 434 26.80 18.43 13.41
C ARG A 434 28.28 18.65 13.72
N PRO A 435 29.20 18.12 12.89
CA PRO A 435 30.61 18.44 13.03
C PRO A 435 30.81 19.95 12.83
N SER A 436 31.68 20.51 13.66
CA SER A 436 32.08 21.93 13.67
C SER A 436 32.96 22.31 12.50
#